data_AF-A0A9E5VAA3-F1
#
_entry.id   AF-A0A9E5VAA3-F1
#
_cell.length_a   1.000
_cell.length_b   1.000
_cell.length_c   1.000
_cell.angle_alpha   90.00
_cell.angle_beta   90.00
_cell.angle_gamma   90.00
#
_symmetry.space_group_name_H-M   'P 1'
#
loop_
_entity.id
_entity.type
_entity.pdbx_description
1 polymer ?
#
loop_
_entity_poly.entity_id
_entity_poly.type
_entity_poly.pdbx_seq_one_letter_code
_entity_poly.pdbx_strand_id
1 'polypeptide(L)'
;MAKPVGYFGVPHDNALIVDMTDTWGQDLSRLDNGSKLWLVAQMANYLLKSDYYQGELAENCPEVITRLQELELYQIESLIQCLAA
;
A
#
# COMPACT_ATOMS: atom_id res chain seq x y z
N MET A 1 -8.37 10.03 -10.10
CA MET A 1 -7.38 11.09 -9.82
C MET A 1 -6.55 10.64 -8.63
N ALA A 2 -5.22 10.72 -8.74
CA ALA A 2 -4.37 10.53 -7.57
C ALA A 2 -4.66 11.66 -6.56
N LYS A 3 -4.76 11.31 -5.28
CA LYS A 3 -5.00 12.28 -4.20
C LYS A 3 -3.67 12.57 -3.51
N PRO A 4 -3.42 13.82 -3.08
CA PRO A 4 -2.17 14.14 -2.40
C PRO A 4 -2.06 13.36 -1.08
N VAL A 5 -0.84 13.10 -0.62
CA VAL A 5 -0.59 12.35 0.63
C VAL A 5 -1.36 12.96 1.81
N GLY A 6 -1.47 14.29 1.88
CA GLY A 6 -2.23 15.01 2.91
C GLY A 6 -3.75 14.77 2.88
N TYR A 7 -4.34 14.33 1.75
CA TYR A 7 -5.76 13.94 1.70
C TYR A 7 -6.03 12.73 2.61
N PHE A 8 -5.06 11.81 2.73
CA PHE A 8 -5.18 10.60 3.52
C PHE A 8 -4.84 10.82 5.01
N GLY A 9 -4.80 12.08 5.47
CA GLY A 9 -4.56 12.43 6.87
C GLY A 9 -3.11 12.32 7.31
N VAL A 10 -2.17 12.18 6.38
CA VAL A 10 -0.74 12.15 6.69
C VAL A 10 -0.26 13.58 6.97
N PRO A 11 0.27 13.87 8.16
CA PRO A 11 0.64 15.23 8.53
C PRO A 11 1.94 15.65 7.82
N HIS A 12 1.95 16.88 7.31
CA HIS A 12 3.07 17.47 6.55
C HIS A 12 4.22 17.94 7.45
N ASP A 13 4.14 17.77 8.76
CA ASP A 13 5.20 18.10 9.72
C ASP A 13 6.21 16.94 9.91
N ASN A 14 5.91 15.76 9.37
CA ASN A 14 6.83 14.63 9.40
C ASN A 14 7.91 14.79 8.31
N ALA A 15 9.18 14.91 8.72
CA ALA A 15 10.31 15.13 7.81
C ALA A 15 10.43 14.07 6.70
N LEU A 16 10.16 12.79 7.00
CA LEU A 16 10.20 11.73 5.99
C LEU A 16 9.08 11.91 4.95
N ILE A 17 7.88 12.33 5.38
CA ILE A 17 6.77 12.60 4.46
C ILE A 17 7.09 13.79 3.55
N VAL A 18 7.69 14.84 4.11
CA VAL A 18 8.17 15.99 3.32
C VAL A 18 9.17 15.52 2.26
N ASP A 19 10.22 14.80 2.66
CA ASP A 19 11.25 14.28 1.76
C ASP A 19 10.65 13.41 0.64
N MET A 20 9.69 12.55 0.98
CA MET A 20 8.97 11.72 0.02
C MET A 20 8.18 12.57 -0.98
N THR A 21 7.44 13.57 -0.51
CA THR A 21 6.62 14.42 -1.40
C THR A 21 7.43 15.38 -2.26
N ASP A 22 8.60 15.84 -1.78
CA ASP A 22 9.52 16.66 -2.55
C ASP A 22 10.21 15.84 -3.65
N THR A 23 10.62 14.62 -3.31
CA THR A 23 11.28 13.70 -4.24
C THR A 23 10.29 13.18 -5.28
N TRP A 24 9.16 12.62 -4.85
CA TRP A 24 8.25 11.84 -5.69
C TRP A 24 6.94 12.53 -6.07
N GLY A 25 6.75 13.78 -5.64
CA GLY A 25 5.54 14.55 -5.89
C GLY A 25 4.52 14.42 -4.76
N GLN A 26 3.63 15.41 -4.67
CA GLN A 26 2.62 15.52 -3.60
C GLN A 26 1.62 14.36 -3.55
N ASP A 27 1.51 13.61 -4.64
CA ASP A 27 0.67 12.42 -4.81
C ASP A 27 1.50 11.14 -5.07
N LEU A 28 2.83 11.23 -4.88
CA LEU A 28 3.80 10.16 -5.17
C LEU A 28 3.77 9.68 -6.64
N SER A 29 3.26 10.50 -7.57
CA SER A 29 3.09 10.14 -8.98
C SER A 29 4.40 9.80 -9.69
N ARG A 30 5.55 10.32 -9.23
CA ARG A 30 6.86 10.06 -9.83
C ARG A 30 7.45 8.70 -9.45
N LEU A 31 6.86 7.96 -8.51
CA LEU A 31 7.22 6.55 -8.28
C LEU A 31 6.70 5.68 -9.43
N ASP A 32 7.55 4.78 -9.93
CA ASP A 32 7.12 3.73 -10.84
C ASP A 32 6.24 2.71 -10.10
N ASN A 33 5.46 1.93 -10.87
CA ASN A 33 4.52 0.97 -10.30
C ASN A 33 5.21 -0.12 -9.47
N GLY A 34 6.42 -0.56 -9.85
CA GLY A 34 7.18 -1.56 -9.11
C GLY A 34 7.61 -1.03 -7.74
N SER A 35 8.15 0.18 -7.68
CA SER A 35 8.52 0.83 -6.42
C SER A 35 7.32 1.09 -5.51
N LYS A 36 6.17 1.51 -6.08
CA LYS A 36 4.90 1.65 -5.32
C LYS A 36 4.49 0.33 -4.68
N LEU A 37 4.45 -0.75 -5.46
CA LEU A 37 4.09 -2.08 -4.97
C LEU A 37 5.05 -2.57 -3.89
N TRP A 38 6.35 -2.36 -4.08
CA TRP A 38 7.36 -2.72 -3.08
C TRP A 38 7.15 -1.98 -1.76
N LEU A 39 6.96 -0.65 -1.80
CA LEU A 39 6.70 0.14 -0.60
C LEU A 39 5.41 -0.28 0.11
N VAL A 40 4.33 -0.53 -0.63
CA VAL A 40 3.06 -1.04 -0.07
C VAL A 40 3.29 -2.36 0.66
N ALA A 41 4.01 -3.31 0.05
CA ALA A 41 4.31 -4.60 0.67
C ALA A 41 5.15 -4.44 1.96
N GLN A 42 6.15 -3.56 1.95
CA GLN A 42 6.97 -3.32 3.15
C GLN A 42 6.18 -2.67 4.28
N MET A 43 5.36 -1.65 3.98
CA MET A 43 4.54 -0.96 4.97
C MET A 43 3.47 -1.89 5.56
N ALA A 44 2.80 -2.70 4.73
CA ALA A 44 1.84 -3.70 5.19
C ALA A 44 2.50 -4.73 6.13
N ASN A 45 3.67 -5.25 5.75
CA ASN A 45 4.44 -6.19 6.57
C ASN A 45 4.92 -5.55 7.89
N TYR A 46 5.29 -4.27 7.88
CA TYR A 46 5.64 -3.54 9.10
C TYR A 46 4.43 -3.46 10.06
N LEU A 47 3.24 -3.11 9.54
CA LEU A 47 2.03 -3.04 10.34
C LEU A 47 1.63 -4.41 10.92
N LEU A 48 1.72 -5.49 10.14
CA LEU A 48 1.42 -6.85 10.63
C LEU A 48 2.35 -7.31 11.76
N LYS A 49 3.59 -6.80 11.80
CA LYS A 49 4.57 -7.09 12.86
C LYS A 49 4.50 -6.14 14.05
N SER A 50 3.77 -5.04 13.90
CA SER A 50 3.57 -4.07 14.98
C SER A 50 2.42 -4.51 15.89
N ASP A 51 2.42 -4.02 17.13
CA ASP A 51 1.31 -4.28 18.08
C ASP A 51 -0.02 -3.65 17.65
N TYR A 52 -0.05 -2.92 16.52
CA TYR A 52 -1.23 -2.25 15.99
C TYR A 52 -2.30 -3.23 15.51
N TYR A 53 -1.91 -4.39 14.97
CA TYR A 53 -2.84 -5.43 14.52
C TYR A 53 -2.73 -6.66 15.42
N GLN A 54 -3.70 -6.83 16.32
CA GLN A 54 -3.84 -8.02 17.17
C GLN A 54 -5.02 -8.93 16.78
N GLY A 55 -5.57 -8.74 15.58
CA GLY A 55 -6.71 -9.51 15.08
C GLY A 55 -6.31 -10.80 14.39
N GLU A 56 -7.16 -11.83 14.49
CA GLU A 56 -7.06 -13.01 13.66
C GLU A 56 -7.44 -12.67 12.21
N LEU A 57 -6.78 -13.33 11.24
CA LEU A 57 -7.20 -13.26 9.85
C LEU A 57 -8.57 -13.92 9.68
N ALA A 58 -9.39 -13.41 8.76
CA ALA A 58 -10.59 -14.13 8.37
C ALA A 58 -10.21 -15.51 7.79
N GLU A 59 -10.99 -16.55 8.08
CA GLU A 59 -10.67 -17.96 7.78
C GLU A 59 -10.25 -18.21 6.32
N ASN A 60 -10.78 -17.43 5.37
CA ASN A 60 -10.54 -17.61 3.94
C ASN A 60 -9.42 -16.72 3.36
N CYS A 61 -8.83 -15.81 4.15
CA CYS A 61 -7.74 -14.96 3.66
C CYS A 61 -6.50 -15.75 3.17
N PRO A 62 -6.05 -16.83 3.87
CA PRO A 62 -4.93 -17.63 3.39
C PRO A 62 -5.20 -18.31 2.03
N GLU A 63 -6.45 -18.72 1.77
CA GLU A 63 -6.83 -19.35 0.51
C GLU A 63 -6.66 -18.41 -0.69
N VAL A 64 -6.97 -17.12 -0.52
CA VAL A 64 -6.80 -16.13 -1.60
C VAL A 64 -5.34 -16.04 -2.04
N ILE A 65 -4.40 -16.08 -1.09
CA ILE A 65 -2.96 -16.01 -1.38
C ILE A 65 -2.47 -17.26 -2.12
N THR A 66 -2.96 -18.44 -1.74
CA THR A 66 -2.54 -19.71 -2.39
C THR A 66 -3.12 -19.88 -3.79
N ARG A 67 -4.05 -19.02 -4.22
CA ARG A 67 -4.73 -19.06 -5.51
C ARG A 67 -4.44 -17.85 -6.39
N LEU A 68 -3.49 -16.99 -6.02
CA LEU A 68 -3.13 -15.82 -6.83
C LEU A 68 -2.70 -16.18 -8.25
N GLN A 69 -2.12 -17.36 -8.48
CA GLN A 69 -1.76 -17.86 -9.80
C GLN A 69 -2.96 -18.11 -10.72
N GLU A 70 -4.19 -18.15 -10.19
CA GLU A 70 -5.42 -18.25 -10.97
C GLU A 70 -5.84 -16.91 -11.57
N LEU A 71 -5.18 -15.81 -11.19
CA LEU A 71 -5.48 -14.46 -11.62
C LEU A 71 -4.47 -13.96 -12.66
N GLU A 72 -4.98 -13.16 -13.59
CA GLU A 72 -4.16 -12.36 -14.49
C GLU A 72 -3.48 -11.22 -13.72
N LEU A 73 -2.31 -10.77 -14.21
CA LEU A 73 -1.53 -9.72 -13.54
C LEU A 73 -2.36 -8.44 -13.28
N TYR A 74 -3.16 -8.00 -14.26
CA TYR A 74 -3.99 -6.80 -14.11
C TYR A 74 -5.10 -6.98 -13.06
N GLN A 75 -5.57 -8.21 -12.83
CA GLN A 75 -6.57 -8.50 -11.80
C GLN A 75 -5.95 -8.38 -10.41
N ILE A 76 -4.72 -8.88 -10.25
CA ILE A 76 -3.95 -8.72 -9.01
C ILE A 76 -3.71 -7.23 -8.72
N GLU A 77 -3.29 -6.46 -9.72
CA GLU A 77 -3.11 -5.00 -9.57
C GLU A 77 -4.41 -4.28 -9.17
N SER A 78 -5.53 -4.66 -9.78
CA SER A 78 -6.84 -4.10 -9.47
C SER A 78 -7.29 -4.45 -8.04
N LEU A 79 -7.06 -5.68 -7.60
CA LEU A 79 -7.35 -6.11 -6.23
C LEU A 79 -6.54 -5.33 -5.19
N ILE A 80 -5.26 -5.07 -5.45
CA ILE A 80 -4.43 -4.24 -4.56
C ILE A 80 -5.00 -2.83 -4.45
N GLN A 81 -5.45 -2.23 -5.55
CA GLN A 81 -6.09 -0.92 -5.50
C GLN A 81 -7.40 -0.95 -4.72
N CYS A 82 -8.23 -1.98 -4.89
CA CYS A 82 -9.47 -2.14 -4.13
C CYS A 82 -9.23 -2.29 -2.61
N LEU A 83 -8.17 -3.00 -2.22
CA LEU A 83 -7.82 -3.21 -0.81
C LEU A 83 -7.18 -1.99 -0.14
N ALA A 84 -6.57 -1.11 -0.94
CA ALA A 84 -5.87 0.09 -0.47
C ALA A 84 -6.68 1.40 -0.63
N ALA A 85 -7.89 1.32 -1.21
CA ALA A 85 -8.80 2.46 -1.43
C ALA A 85 -9.59 2.83 -0.17
#